data_AF-A0A6J7VTE6-F1
#
_entry.id   AF-A0A6J7VTE6-F1
#
_cell.length_a   1.000
_cell.length_b   1.000
_cell.length_c   1.000
_cell.angle_alpha   90.00
_cell.angle_beta   90.00
_cell.angle_gamma   90.00
#
_symmetry.space_group_name_H-M   'P 1'
#
loop_
_entity.id
_entity.type
_entity.pdbx_description
1 polymer ?
#
loop_
_entity_poly.entity_id
_entity_poly.type
_entity_poly.pdbx_seq_one_letter_code
_entity_poly.pdbx_strand_id
1 'polypeptide(L)'
;MSFELLARPTLRMMAGHAPAAWDRATILAIADSALPRSPDGKVHYQRVIAQFKEDGRLHIDSVRSQGSHQLAASALANALAIVPNGDGVAVGGEVPTIFLVS
;
A
#
# COMPACT_ATOMS: atom_id res chain seq x y z
N MET A 1 5.30 1.84 8.71
CA MET A 1 4.50 0.60 8.53
C MET A 1 4.07 0.01 9.85
N SER A 2 4.94 -0.07 10.86
CA SER A 2 4.66 -0.76 12.14
C SER A 2 3.39 -0.29 12.87
N PHE A 3 3.04 1.01 12.79
CA PHE A 3 1.78 1.49 13.36
C PHE A 3 0.57 0.79 12.73
N GLU A 4 0.49 0.77 11.40
CA GLU A 4 -0.67 0.23 10.68
C GLU A 4 -0.82 -1.28 10.82
N LEU A 5 0.30 -2.00 10.89
CA LEU A 5 0.30 -3.46 10.93
C LEU A 5 0.26 -4.05 12.35
N LEU A 6 0.61 -3.28 13.38
CA LEU A 6 0.75 -3.79 14.75
C LEU A 6 0.02 -2.92 15.78
N ALA A 7 0.27 -1.61 15.78
CA ALA A 7 -0.28 -0.72 16.80
C ALA A 7 -1.78 -0.48 16.62
N ARG A 8 -2.23 -0.11 15.41
CA ARG A 8 -3.65 0.13 15.09
C ARG A 8 -4.54 -1.06 15.44
N PRO A 9 -4.26 -2.31 14.99
CA PRO A 9 -5.12 -3.44 15.33
C PRO A 9 -5.18 -3.68 16.83
N THR A 10 -4.05 -3.61 17.54
CA THR A 10 -4.01 -3.78 19.00
C THR A 10 -4.81 -2.70 19.73
N LEU A 11 -4.66 -1.44 19.33
CA LEU A 11 -5.42 -0.33 19.92
C LEU A 11 -6.93 -0.46 19.65
N ARG A 12 -7.33 -0.89 18.44
CA ARG A 12 -8.74 -1.10 18.12
C ARG A 12 -9.35 -2.27 18.88
N MET A 13 -8.59 -3.35 19.06
CA MET A 13 -8.96 -4.47 19.92
C MET A 13 -9.20 -4.00 21.35
N MET A 14 -8.24 -3.28 21.94
CA MET A 14 -8.36 -2.74 23.31
C MET A 14 -9.53 -1.76 23.47
N ALA A 15 -9.88 -1.03 22.42
CA ALA A 15 -11.03 -0.12 22.40
C ALA A 15 -12.39 -0.82 22.16
N GLY A 16 -12.41 -2.15 22.04
CA GLY A 16 -13.65 -2.93 21.91
C GLY A 16 -14.26 -2.93 20.49
N HIS A 17 -13.51 -2.54 19.46
CA HIS A 17 -13.99 -2.71 18.09
C HIS A 17 -14.14 -4.19 17.73
N ALA A 18 -15.08 -4.49 16.83
CA ALA A 18 -15.23 -5.83 16.28
C ALA A 18 -13.94 -6.28 15.55
N PRO A 19 -13.60 -7.59 15.58
CA PRO A 19 -12.39 -8.11 14.92
C PRO A 19 -12.22 -7.70 13.46
N ALA A 20 -13.31 -7.66 12.69
CA ALA A 20 -13.29 -7.23 11.29
C ALA A 20 -12.85 -5.77 11.07
N ALA A 21 -12.83 -4.95 12.13
CA ALA A 21 -12.44 -3.55 12.07
C ALA A 21 -11.03 -3.29 12.64
N TRP A 22 -10.31 -4.30 13.12
CA TRP A 22 -8.98 -4.14 13.72
C TRP A 22 -7.93 -3.75 12.69
N ASP A 23 -7.93 -4.43 11.55
CA ASP A 23 -7.07 -4.12 10.41
C ASP A 23 -7.73 -3.12 9.47
N ARG A 24 -6.94 -2.60 8.53
CA ARG A 24 -7.48 -1.87 7.40
C ARG A 24 -7.83 -2.85 6.30
N ALA A 25 -8.89 -2.57 5.56
CA ALA A 25 -9.24 -3.36 4.40
C ALA A 25 -8.12 -3.29 3.35
N THR A 26 -7.87 -4.43 2.72
CA THR A 26 -6.99 -4.55 1.56
C THR A 26 -7.84 -4.56 0.30
N ILE A 27 -7.49 -3.72 -0.67
CA ILE A 27 -8.16 -3.60 -1.96
C ILE A 27 -7.17 -4.04 -3.04
N LEU A 28 -7.63 -4.80 -4.02
CA LEU A 28 -6.80 -5.19 -5.16
C LEU A 28 -6.64 -3.99 -6.11
N ALA A 29 -5.40 -3.55 -6.31
CA ALA A 29 -5.09 -2.39 -7.12
C ALA A 29 -4.35 -2.75 -8.41
N ILE A 30 -4.44 -1.88 -9.42
CA ILE A 30 -3.64 -1.93 -10.65
C ILE A 30 -2.41 -1.04 -10.52
N ALA A 31 -1.23 -1.59 -10.79
CA ALA A 31 0.02 -0.85 -10.82
C ALA A 31 0.14 -0.05 -12.14
N ASP A 32 0.01 1.28 -12.08
CA ASP A 32 0.26 2.16 -13.23
C ASP A 32 1.77 2.32 -13.52
N SER A 33 2.60 2.07 -12.52
CA SER A 33 4.06 2.04 -12.63
C SER A 33 4.59 0.73 -12.08
N ALA A 34 5.74 0.28 -12.57
CA ALA A 34 6.38 -0.90 -12.01
C ALA A 34 6.79 -0.65 -10.55
N LEU A 35 6.63 -1.68 -9.71
CA LEU A 35 7.11 -1.73 -8.33
C LEU A 35 8.28 -2.73 -8.24
N PRO A 36 9.45 -2.40 -8.79
CA PRO A 36 10.57 -3.33 -8.89
C PRO A 36 11.09 -3.71 -7.52
N ARG A 37 11.56 -4.94 -7.40
CA ARG A 37 12.10 -5.48 -6.16
C ARG A 37 13.14 -6.56 -6.45
N SER A 38 13.96 -6.90 -5.45
CA SER A 38 14.89 -8.02 -5.53
C SER A 38 14.54 -9.09 -4.49
N PRO A 39 14.62 -10.39 -4.82
CA PRO A 39 14.49 -11.52 -3.90
C PRO A 39 15.29 -11.35 -2.60
N ASP A 40 14.61 -11.31 -1.46
CA ASP A 40 15.21 -11.18 -0.12
C ASP A 40 14.47 -11.99 0.97
N GLY A 41 13.46 -12.78 0.57
CA GLY A 41 12.63 -13.60 1.46
C GLY A 41 11.53 -12.84 2.21
N LYS A 42 11.34 -11.54 1.97
CA LYS A 42 10.40 -10.70 2.74
C LYS A 42 9.23 -10.18 1.89
N VAL A 43 8.12 -9.93 2.56
CA VAL A 43 7.04 -9.09 2.02
C VAL A 43 7.42 -7.63 2.25
N HIS A 44 7.37 -6.82 1.20
CA HIS A 44 7.65 -5.39 1.26
C HIS A 44 6.33 -4.62 1.22
N TYR A 45 6.12 -3.77 2.22
CA TYR A 45 5.05 -2.78 2.19
C TYR A 45 5.63 -1.51 1.58
N GLN A 46 5.32 -1.23 0.32
CA GLN A 46 5.82 -0.07 -0.40
C GLN A 46 4.81 1.08 -0.31
N ARG A 47 5.27 2.29 0.00
CA ARG A 47 4.44 3.49 -0.07
C ARG A 47 4.10 3.80 -1.53
N VAL A 48 2.83 4.02 -1.81
CA VAL A 48 2.30 4.35 -3.14
C VAL A 48 1.26 5.45 -3.03
N ILE A 49 1.00 6.11 -4.16
CA ILE A 49 -0.12 7.02 -4.31
C ILE A 49 -1.23 6.22 -5.00
N ALA A 50 -2.42 6.23 -4.41
CA ALA A 50 -3.56 5.45 -4.84
C ALA A 50 -4.76 6.35 -5.13
N GLN A 51 -5.47 6.05 -6.22
CA GLN A 51 -6.68 6.76 -6.63
C GLN A 51 -7.63 5.80 -7.36
N PHE A 52 -8.93 5.95 -7.17
CA PHE A 52 -9.90 5.28 -8.02
C PHE A 52 -9.97 6.00 -9.36
N LYS A 53 -9.92 5.23 -10.46
CA LYS A 53 -10.08 5.76 -11.83
C LYS A 53 -11.48 5.48 -12.37
N GLU A 54 -11.74 5.98 -13.59
CA GLU A 54 -13.01 5.85 -14.30
C GLU A 54 -13.47 4.40 -14.52
N ASP A 55 -12.52 3.44 -14.51
CA ASP A 55 -12.82 2.01 -14.60
C ASP A 55 -13.33 1.41 -13.27
N GLY A 56 -13.45 2.23 -12.22
CA GLY A 56 -13.91 1.82 -10.90
C GLY A 56 -12.86 1.05 -10.09
N ARG A 57 -11.64 0.91 -10.60
CA ARG A 57 -10.56 0.17 -9.94
C ARG A 57 -9.65 1.12 -9.17
N LEU A 58 -9.02 0.59 -8.13
CA LEU A 58 -7.96 1.31 -7.44
C LEU A 58 -6.68 1.23 -8.30
N HIS A 59 -6.16 2.36 -8.71
CA HIS A 59 -4.87 2.46 -9.39
C HIS A 59 -3.81 3.00 -8.44
N ILE A 60 -2.59 2.48 -8.58
CA ILE A 60 -1.46 2.93 -7.77
C ILE A 60 -0.26 3.30 -8.63
N ASP A 61 0.46 4.32 -8.19
CA ASP A 61 1.72 4.76 -8.77
C ASP A 61 2.82 4.79 -7.69
N SER A 62 4.05 4.52 -8.10
CA SER A 62 5.18 4.53 -7.20
C SER A 62 5.44 5.97 -6.73
N VAL A 63 5.87 6.13 -5.49
CA VAL A 63 6.27 7.45 -4.99
C VAL A 63 7.51 7.98 -5.73
N ARG A 64 8.34 7.09 -6.31
CA ARG A 64 9.58 7.45 -7.01
C ARG A 64 9.36 7.99 -8.41
N SER A 65 8.32 7.54 -9.12
CA SER A 65 7.92 8.05 -10.45
C SER A 65 7.40 9.49 -10.37
N GLN A 66 7.05 9.96 -9.17
CA GLN A 66 6.47 11.28 -8.93
C GLN A 66 7.49 12.38 -8.54
N GLY A 67 8.80 12.12 -8.62
CA GLY A 67 9.86 13.14 -8.49
C GLY A 67 10.81 13.04 -7.28
N SER A 68 11.80 13.94 -7.20
CA SER A 68 13.03 13.77 -6.41
C SER A 68 12.97 14.16 -4.93
N HIS A 69 11.85 14.68 -4.43
CA HIS A 69 11.72 15.11 -3.03
C HIS A 69 11.24 13.95 -2.13
N GLN A 70 12.15 13.03 -1.80
CA GLN A 70 11.87 11.80 -1.02
C GLN A 70 11.07 12.02 0.29
N LEU A 71 11.25 13.17 0.97
CA LEU A 71 10.50 13.51 2.17
C LEU A 71 9.05 13.94 1.86
N ALA A 72 8.86 14.81 0.86
CA ALA A 72 7.55 15.25 0.40
C ALA A 72 6.76 14.10 -0.26
N ALA A 73 7.46 13.21 -0.95
CA ALA A 73 6.87 12.08 -1.65
C ALA A 73 6.30 11.03 -0.66
N SER A 74 6.88 10.88 0.54
CA SER A 74 6.25 10.09 1.62
C SER A 74 5.01 10.75 2.23
N ALA A 75 4.90 12.08 2.17
CA ALA A 75 3.70 12.81 2.61
C ALA A 75 2.54 12.70 1.61
N LEU A 76 2.84 12.48 0.33
CA LEU A 76 1.83 12.24 -0.71
C LEU A 76 1.30 10.80 -0.72
N ALA A 77 2.06 9.85 -0.18
CA ALA A 77 1.65 8.45 -0.14
C ALA A 77 0.42 8.26 0.76
N ASN A 78 -0.69 7.87 0.15
CA ASN A 78 -1.97 7.59 0.82
C ASN A 78 -2.27 6.09 0.91
N ALA A 79 -1.36 5.22 0.46
CA ALA A 79 -1.57 3.77 0.47
C ALA A 79 -0.27 2.96 0.58
N LEU A 80 -0.41 1.68 0.92
CA LEU A 80 0.67 0.69 1.01
C LEU A 80 0.40 -0.48 0.07
N ALA A 81 1.26 -0.68 -0.93
CA ALA A 81 1.25 -1.88 -1.76
C ALA A 81 1.96 -3.03 -1.03
N ILE A 82 1.31 -4.20 -0.96
CA ILE A 82 1.84 -5.42 -0.35
C ILE A 82 2.55 -6.23 -1.44
N VAL A 83 3.85 -6.01 -1.61
CA VAL A 83 4.65 -6.65 -2.67
C VAL A 83 5.30 -7.92 -2.12
N PRO A 84 4.96 -9.11 -2.64
CA PRO A 84 5.52 -10.36 -2.16
C PRO A 84 6.99 -10.51 -2.52
N ASN A 85 7.62 -11.55 -1.96
CA ASN A 85 8.97 -11.91 -2.38
C ASN A 85 8.97 -12.36 -3.86
N GLY A 86 9.69 -11.64 -4.70
CA GLY A 86 9.99 -11.89 -6.10
C GLY A 86 10.60 -10.65 -6.73
N ASP A 87 10.42 -10.49 -8.04
CA ASP A 87 10.97 -9.37 -8.82
C ASP A 87 10.13 -8.08 -8.74
N GLY A 88 9.03 -8.12 -7.98
CA GLY A 88 8.12 -7.00 -7.80
C GLY A 88 6.85 -7.15 -8.63
N VAL A 89 6.23 -6.02 -8.96
CA VAL A 89 4.98 -5.96 -9.75
C VAL A 89 5.24 -5.16 -11.02
N ALA A 90 4.91 -5.74 -12.17
CA ALA A 90 4.99 -5.05 -13.46
C ALA A 90 3.84 -4.05 -13.64
N VAL A 91 3.98 -3.12 -14.60
CA VAL A 91 2.89 -2.23 -15.02
C VAL A 91 1.68 -3.06 -15.47
N GLY A 92 0.47 -2.65 -15.06
CA GLY A 92 -0.78 -3.38 -15.27
C GLY A 92 -0.99 -4.57 -14.34
N GLY A 93 0.01 -4.92 -13.52
CA GLY A 93 -0.08 -6.00 -12.55
C GLY A 93 -1.01 -5.67 -11.39
N GLU A 94 -1.65 -6.71 -10.85
CA GLU A 94 -2.52 -6.58 -9.68
C GLU A 94 -1.70 -6.71 -8.39
N VAL A 95 -2.00 -5.88 -7.40
CA VAL A 95 -1.31 -5.92 -6.11
C VAL A 95 -2.24 -5.54 -4.95
N PRO A 96 -2.31 -6.36 -3.88
CA PRO A 96 -3.08 -6.03 -2.70
C PRO A 96 -2.55 -4.74 -2.06
N THR A 97 -3.46 -3.81 -1.76
CA THR A 97 -3.11 -2.46 -1.32
C THR A 97 -3.95 -2.04 -0.11
N ILE A 98 -3.29 -1.54 0.94
CA ILE A 98 -3.93 -0.96 2.12
C ILE A 98 -4.06 0.55 1.93
N PHE A 99 -5.27 1.08 1.98
CA PHE A 99 -5.53 2.52 1.88
C PHE A 99 -5.41 3.20 3.26
N LEU A 100 -4.59 4.24 3.39
CA LEU A 100 -4.19 4.84 4.68
C LEU A 100 -5.04 6.05 5.08
N VAL A 101 -5.38 6.92 4.13
CA VAL A 101 -6.18 8.13 4.35
C VAL A 101 -7.15 8.33 3.18
N SER A 102 -8.41 8.62 3.51
CA SER A 102 -9.41 9.25 2.65
C SER A 102 -9.27 10.77 2.71
#